data_AF-A0A257LWR0-F1
#
_entry.id   AF-A0A257LWR0-F1
#
_cell.length_a   1.000
_cell.length_b   1.000
_cell.length_c   1.000
_cell.angle_alpha   90.00
_cell.angle_beta   90.00
_cell.angle_gamma   90.00
#
_symmetry.space_group_name_H-M   'P 1'
#
loop_
_entity.id
_entity.type
_entity.pdbx_description
1 polymer ?
#
loop_
_entity_poly.entity_id
_entity_poly.type
_entity_poly.pdbx_seq_one_letter_code
_entity_poly.pdbx_strand_id
1 'polypeptide(L)'
;MRIGETLLRIDRRVIYLILGIAVIAPLIKPIGIPVNVMPETQKLFDAINQIPSNDKPLLISVDFDPAAMPELYPMLLAILRHAFAKNIRVLVLAIWAPGTGLGEMALQTVAPEYNKTYGRDYVFLGYKPGMTAVMLGMGESIRGVFPTDYYGTPLDSLEMMQPIRNYRDIAMCVSLSAGTPGYLEWISYAGARYGLKIGTGVTAVSAADAYPYVQTGQLCGLLAGLKGASEYETLVERHGYSKAFKPACQGMDSQSLAHLVMMIFIVLGNIGYFLTRRQR
;
A
#
# COMPACT_ATOMS: atom_id res chain seq x y z
N MET A 1 -7.69 -50.77 -2.61
CA MET A 1 -7.21 -51.07 -1.25
C MET A 1 -6.13 -50.10 -0.79
N ARG A 2 -4.89 -50.16 -1.30
CA ARG A 2 -3.77 -49.36 -0.75
C ARG A 2 -3.89 -47.84 -0.91
N ILE A 3 -4.45 -47.36 -2.02
CA ILE A 3 -4.39 -45.92 -2.37
C ILE A 3 -5.13 -45.02 -1.36
N GLY A 4 -6.32 -45.41 -0.89
CA GLY A 4 -7.09 -44.63 0.08
C GLY A 4 -6.41 -44.52 1.45
N GLU A 5 -5.86 -45.63 1.95
CA GLU A 5 -5.10 -45.65 3.21
C GLU A 5 -3.75 -44.92 3.08
N THR A 6 -3.07 -45.02 1.92
CA THR A 6 -1.82 -44.30 1.65
C THR A 6 -2.05 -42.79 1.60
N LEU A 7 -3.15 -42.32 0.99
CA LEU A 7 -3.53 -40.90 0.96
C LEU A 7 -3.81 -40.33 2.35
N LEU A 8 -4.42 -41.12 3.24
CA LEU A 8 -4.72 -40.72 4.62
C LEU A 8 -3.51 -40.84 5.58
N ARG A 9 -2.44 -41.53 5.16
CA ARG A 9 -1.20 -41.73 5.94
C ARG A 9 -0.03 -40.87 5.47
N ILE A 10 -0.28 -39.85 4.62
CA ILE A 10 0.76 -38.89 4.25
C ILE A 10 1.28 -38.22 5.53
N ASP A 11 2.58 -38.33 5.77
CA ASP A 11 3.21 -37.69 6.92
C ASP A 11 3.09 -36.16 6.80
N ARG A 12 2.64 -35.51 7.88
CA ARG A 12 2.57 -34.05 7.98
C ARG A 12 3.90 -33.35 7.62
N ARG A 13 5.04 -34.00 7.83
CA ARG A 13 6.37 -33.49 7.44
C ARG A 13 6.50 -33.31 5.93
N VAL A 14 5.92 -34.23 5.14
CA VAL A 14 5.91 -34.13 3.68
C VAL A 14 4.99 -32.99 3.24
N ILE A 15 3.84 -32.83 3.88
CA ILE A 15 2.92 -31.71 3.64
C ILE A 15 3.61 -30.38 3.91
N TYR A 16 4.26 -30.23 5.07
CA TYR A 16 4.99 -29.01 5.42
C TYR A 16 6.20 -28.76 4.51
N LEU A 17 6.90 -29.80 4.05
CA LEU A 17 7.98 -29.66 3.10
C LEU A 17 7.47 -29.13 1.75
N ILE A 18 6.40 -29.71 1.21
CA ILE A 18 5.80 -29.27 -0.06
C ILE A 18 5.27 -27.84 0.08
N LEU A 19 4.58 -27.52 1.18
CA LEU A 19 4.10 -26.17 1.45
C LEU A 19 5.26 -25.17 1.59
N GLY A 20 6.33 -25.55 2.28
CA GLY A 20 7.55 -24.74 2.39
C GLY A 20 8.18 -24.45 1.03
N ILE A 21 8.29 -25.47 0.17
CA ILE A 21 8.76 -25.29 -1.21
C ILE A 21 7.82 -24.38 -2.01
N ALA A 22 6.51 -24.54 -1.85
CA ALA A 22 5.49 -23.73 -2.53
C ALA A 22 5.54 -22.25 -2.14
N VAL A 23 5.91 -21.93 -0.91
CA VAL A 23 6.12 -20.54 -0.44
C VAL A 23 7.48 -20.01 -0.89
N ILE A 24 8.55 -20.79 -0.76
CA ILE A 24 9.92 -20.33 -1.02
C ILE A 24 10.18 -20.18 -2.53
N ALA A 25 9.68 -21.07 -3.37
CA ALA A 25 10.01 -21.07 -4.80
C ALA A 25 9.61 -19.75 -5.50
N PRO A 26 8.40 -19.19 -5.31
CA PRO A 26 8.04 -17.89 -5.88
C PRO A 26 8.83 -16.71 -5.31
N LEU A 27 9.28 -16.81 -4.05
CA LEU A 27 10.14 -15.79 -3.43
C LEU A 27 11.56 -15.75 -4.02
N ILE A 28 12.04 -16.86 -4.60
CA ILE A 28 13.31 -16.90 -5.33
C ILE A 28 13.11 -16.51 -6.79
N LYS A 29 12.08 -17.06 -7.43
CA LYS A 29 11.76 -16.81 -8.84
C LYS A 29 10.25 -16.61 -8.98
N PRO A 30 9.78 -15.35 -9.09
CA PRO A 30 8.37 -15.05 -9.30
C PRO A 30 7.83 -15.80 -10.52
N ILE A 31 6.63 -16.35 -10.39
CA ILE A 31 5.96 -17.16 -11.42
C ILE A 31 5.21 -16.23 -12.39
N GLY A 32 4.80 -15.05 -11.93
CA GLY A 32 4.10 -14.06 -12.73
C GLY A 32 2.64 -14.44 -12.93
N ILE A 33 1.94 -14.85 -11.86
CA ILE A 33 0.52 -15.16 -11.94
C ILE A 33 -0.23 -13.87 -12.35
N PRO A 34 -1.13 -13.93 -13.35
CA PRO A 34 -1.87 -12.76 -13.79
C PRO A 34 -2.66 -12.12 -12.64
N VAL A 35 -2.46 -10.81 -12.46
CA VAL A 35 -3.17 -10.01 -11.46
C VAL A 35 -4.37 -9.33 -12.11
N ASN A 36 -5.56 -9.62 -11.55
CA ASN A 36 -6.81 -8.94 -11.89
C ASN A 36 -7.02 -7.74 -10.98
N VAL A 37 -7.15 -6.56 -11.58
CA VAL A 37 -7.28 -5.28 -10.87
C VAL A 37 -8.74 -5.05 -10.48
N MET A 38 -8.98 -4.75 -9.21
CA MET A 38 -10.31 -4.43 -8.71
C MET A 38 -10.69 -2.97 -9.01
N PRO A 39 -11.99 -2.66 -9.17
CA PRO A 39 -12.45 -1.30 -9.45
C PRO A 39 -11.96 -0.26 -8.45
N GLU A 40 -11.85 -0.59 -7.17
CA GLU A 40 -11.44 0.32 -6.10
C GLU A 40 -9.97 0.71 -6.21
N THR A 41 -9.11 -0.22 -6.62
CA THR A 41 -7.69 0.04 -6.89
C THR A 41 -7.52 0.84 -8.17
N GLN A 42 -8.29 0.52 -9.23
CA GLN A 42 -8.30 1.30 -10.47
C GLN A 42 -8.71 2.75 -10.21
N LYS A 43 -9.76 3.00 -9.41
CA LYS A 43 -10.21 4.35 -9.04
C LYS A 43 -9.10 5.17 -8.36
N LEU A 44 -8.33 4.56 -7.44
CA LEU A 44 -7.22 5.24 -6.79
C LEU A 44 -6.09 5.56 -7.78
N PHE A 45 -5.74 4.58 -8.62
CA PHE A 45 -4.75 4.76 -9.67
C PHE A 45 -5.14 5.90 -10.60
N ASP A 46 -6.38 5.93 -11.07
CA ASP A 46 -6.90 6.96 -11.95
C ASP A 46 -6.92 8.33 -11.26
N ALA A 47 -7.29 8.39 -9.98
CA ALA A 47 -7.28 9.63 -9.21
C ALA A 47 -5.87 10.24 -9.10
N ILE A 48 -4.84 9.42 -8.86
CA ILE A 48 -3.44 9.86 -8.84
C ILE A 48 -2.97 10.19 -10.26
N ASN A 49 -3.36 9.40 -11.25
CA ASN A 49 -3.00 9.61 -12.65
C ASN A 49 -3.61 10.91 -13.23
N GLN A 50 -4.72 11.41 -12.68
CA GLN A 50 -5.33 12.67 -13.09
C GLN A 50 -4.62 13.92 -12.54
N ILE A 51 -3.69 13.76 -11.58
CA ILE A 51 -2.93 14.89 -11.04
C ILE A 51 -2.01 15.44 -12.15
N PRO A 52 -2.10 16.74 -12.49
CA PRO A 52 -1.21 17.34 -13.47
C PRO A 52 0.25 17.33 -13.00
N SER A 53 1.17 17.08 -13.93
CA SER A 53 2.61 17.13 -13.67
C SER A 53 3.05 18.52 -13.19
N ASN A 54 3.94 18.58 -12.21
CA ASN A 54 4.49 19.81 -11.62
C ASN A 54 3.46 20.83 -11.06
N ASP A 55 2.21 20.43 -10.86
CA ASP A 55 1.18 21.23 -10.22
C ASP A 55 1.10 20.89 -8.72
N LYS A 56 -0.09 20.74 -8.14
CA LYS A 56 -0.29 20.43 -6.73
C LYS A 56 0.34 19.08 -6.35
N PRO A 57 1.07 18.99 -5.23
CA PRO A 57 1.66 17.73 -4.81
C PRO A 57 0.62 16.73 -4.30
N LEU A 58 1.01 15.46 -4.38
CA LEU A 58 0.38 14.36 -3.69
C LEU A 58 0.86 14.34 -2.23
N LEU A 59 -0.08 14.38 -1.27
CA LEU A 59 0.22 14.13 0.13
C LEU A 59 0.11 12.62 0.41
N ILE A 60 1.13 12.04 1.04
CA ILE A 60 1.11 10.64 1.48
C ILE A 60 1.31 10.60 2.99
N SER A 61 0.37 9.96 3.69
CA SER A 61 0.46 9.71 5.13
C SER A 61 0.86 8.26 5.37
N VAL A 62 2.00 8.05 6.04
CA VAL A 62 2.58 6.74 6.34
C VAL A 62 2.25 6.37 7.77
N ASP A 63 1.13 5.67 7.96
CA ASP A 63 0.46 5.48 9.25
C ASP A 63 0.44 3.98 9.63
N PHE A 64 1.61 3.34 9.49
CA PHE A 64 1.79 1.93 9.79
C PHE A 64 3.15 1.65 10.40
N ASP A 65 3.26 0.49 11.04
CA ASP A 65 4.46 -0.01 11.69
C ASP A 65 5.09 -1.19 10.91
N PRO A 66 6.27 -1.68 11.32
CA PRO A 66 6.93 -2.79 10.64
C PRO A 66 6.10 -4.08 10.53
N ALA A 67 5.10 -4.31 11.40
CA ALA A 67 4.28 -5.53 11.33
C ALA A 67 3.34 -5.52 10.12
N ALA A 68 2.87 -4.33 9.70
CA ALA A 68 2.04 -4.16 8.50
C ALA A 68 2.85 -3.86 7.22
N MET A 69 4.18 -3.71 7.34
CA MET A 69 5.08 -3.43 6.23
C MET A 69 4.92 -4.40 5.03
N PRO A 70 4.75 -5.72 5.21
CA PRO A 70 4.62 -6.64 4.08
C PRO A 70 3.45 -6.30 3.15
N GLU A 71 2.39 -5.68 3.66
CA GLU A 71 1.21 -5.30 2.88
C GLU A 71 1.29 -3.85 2.38
N LEU A 72 1.67 -2.91 3.26
CA LEU A 72 1.53 -1.48 3.00
C LEU A 72 2.77 -0.83 2.39
N TYR A 73 3.96 -1.36 2.67
CA TYR A 73 5.20 -0.79 2.12
C TYR A 73 5.32 -0.95 0.60
N PRO A 74 4.96 -2.10 -0.01
CA PRO A 74 4.87 -2.20 -1.46
C PRO A 74 3.88 -1.19 -2.08
N MET A 75 2.77 -0.86 -1.40
CA MET A 75 1.85 0.19 -1.85
C MET A 75 2.55 1.56 -1.89
N LEU A 76 3.27 1.91 -0.82
CA LEU A 76 4.01 3.16 -0.73
C LEU A 76 5.03 3.29 -1.87
N LEU A 77 5.83 2.24 -2.09
CA LEU A 77 6.81 2.22 -3.19
C LEU A 77 6.13 2.38 -4.55
N ALA A 78 5.04 1.65 -4.81
CA ALA A 78 4.35 1.71 -6.09
C ALA A 78 3.68 3.08 -6.33
N ILE A 79 3.11 3.71 -5.29
CA ILE A 79 2.54 5.06 -5.37
C ILE A 79 3.63 6.11 -5.63
N LEU A 80 4.77 6.02 -4.94
CA LEU A 80 5.91 6.93 -5.17
C LEU A 80 6.45 6.78 -6.60
N ARG A 81 6.61 5.55 -7.09
CA ARG A 81 7.03 5.26 -8.47
C ARG A 81 6.06 5.87 -9.48
N HIS A 82 4.75 5.72 -9.26
CA HIS A 82 3.73 6.33 -10.10
C HIS A 82 3.84 7.87 -10.09
N ALA A 83 3.90 8.48 -8.91
CA ALA A 83 3.95 9.93 -8.76
C ALA A 83 5.22 10.50 -9.42
N PHE A 84 6.38 9.93 -9.15
CA PHE A 84 7.65 10.42 -9.68
C PHE A 84 7.81 10.19 -11.18
N ALA A 85 7.35 9.06 -11.73
CA ALA A 85 7.32 8.83 -13.17
C ALA A 85 6.49 9.91 -13.91
N LYS A 86 5.43 10.41 -13.27
CA LYS A 86 4.57 11.48 -13.78
C LYS A 86 5.04 12.89 -13.45
N ASN A 87 6.18 13.06 -12.78
CA ASN A 87 6.62 14.36 -12.25
C ASN A 87 5.57 15.03 -11.35
N ILE A 88 4.84 14.23 -10.56
CA ILE A 88 3.98 14.73 -9.49
C ILE A 88 4.89 14.93 -8.26
N ARG A 89 4.84 16.14 -7.70
CA ARG A 89 5.57 16.45 -6.47
C ARG A 89 4.96 15.70 -5.29
N VAL A 90 5.75 15.25 -4.32
CA VAL A 90 5.24 14.43 -3.20
C VAL A 90 5.59 15.06 -1.86
N LEU A 91 4.57 15.24 -1.02
CA LEU A 91 4.72 15.61 0.38
C LEU A 91 4.45 14.36 1.22
N VAL A 92 5.41 13.93 2.04
CA VAL A 92 5.25 12.73 2.88
C VAL A 92 5.27 13.11 4.35
N LEU A 93 4.37 12.54 5.14
CA LEU A 93 4.35 12.67 6.59
C LEU A 93 3.92 11.36 7.24
N ALA A 94 4.03 11.29 8.56
CA ALA A 94 3.46 10.22 9.36
C ALA A 94 2.66 10.79 10.53
N ILE A 95 1.50 10.20 10.83
CA ILE A 95 0.81 10.41 12.12
C ILE A 95 1.10 9.29 13.12
N TRP A 96 1.84 8.26 12.71
CA TRP A 96 2.41 7.22 13.57
C TRP A 96 3.92 7.41 13.66
N ALA A 97 4.49 7.42 14.87
CA ALA A 97 5.94 7.56 15.02
C ALA A 97 6.75 6.49 14.26
N PRO A 98 6.38 5.18 14.27
CA PRO A 98 7.07 4.16 13.48
C PRO A 98 7.05 4.38 11.96
N GLY A 99 6.01 5.05 11.45
CA GLY A 99 5.86 5.33 10.01
C GLY A 99 6.93 6.27 9.47
N THR A 100 7.57 7.07 10.33
CA THR A 100 8.63 8.03 9.94
C THR A 100 9.78 7.32 9.22
N GLY A 101 10.36 6.28 9.83
CA GLY A 101 11.49 5.57 9.24
C GLY A 101 11.12 4.83 7.96
N LEU A 102 9.88 4.34 7.86
CA LEU A 102 9.37 3.66 6.68
C LEU A 102 9.16 4.65 5.51
N GLY A 103 8.60 5.82 5.79
CA GLY A 103 8.42 6.88 4.80
C GLY A 103 9.75 7.39 4.24
N GLU A 104 10.72 7.63 5.12
CA GLU A 104 12.07 8.03 4.72
C GLU A 104 12.75 6.95 3.86
N MET A 105 12.72 5.70 4.31
CA MET A 105 13.31 4.58 3.58
C MET A 105 12.72 4.45 2.17
N ALA A 106 11.41 4.63 2.04
CA ALA A 106 10.74 4.58 0.74
C ALA A 106 11.17 5.74 -0.18
N LEU A 107 11.29 6.96 0.35
CA LEU A 107 11.79 8.11 -0.42
C LEU A 107 13.24 7.91 -0.86
N GLN A 108 14.12 7.47 0.04
CA GLN A 108 15.53 7.19 -0.26
C GLN A 108 15.69 6.06 -1.29
N THR A 109 14.76 5.11 -1.32
CA THR A 109 14.75 4.02 -2.32
C THR A 109 14.28 4.52 -3.68
N VAL A 110 13.13 5.21 -3.73
CA VAL A 110 12.43 5.48 -4.99
C VAL A 110 12.87 6.80 -5.64
N ALA A 111 13.20 7.85 -4.88
CA ALA A 111 13.58 9.13 -5.48
C ALA A 111 14.81 9.01 -6.42
N PRO A 112 15.87 8.25 -6.09
CA PRO A 112 17.00 8.04 -7.00
C PRO A 112 16.62 7.28 -8.28
N GLU A 113 15.64 6.37 -8.24
CA GLU A 113 15.16 5.62 -9.42
C GLU A 113 14.65 6.57 -10.53
N TYR A 114 14.20 7.78 -10.16
CA TYR A 114 13.59 8.77 -11.04
C TYR A 114 14.34 10.11 -11.08
N ASN A 115 15.57 10.18 -10.56
CA ASN A 115 16.37 11.41 -10.45
C ASN A 115 15.64 12.56 -9.76
N LYS A 116 14.88 12.27 -8.70
CA LYS A 116 14.10 13.26 -7.95
C LYS A 116 14.94 13.92 -6.87
N THR A 117 14.77 15.24 -6.75
CA THR A 117 15.58 16.09 -5.87
C THR A 117 14.76 16.52 -4.66
N TYR A 118 15.32 16.29 -3.47
CA TYR A 118 14.75 16.78 -2.22
C TYR A 118 14.58 18.32 -2.24
N GLY A 119 13.48 18.81 -1.70
CA GLY A 119 13.15 20.24 -1.64
C GLY A 119 12.55 20.82 -2.91
N ARG A 120 12.63 20.10 -4.05
CA ARG A 120 12.00 20.48 -5.33
C ARG A 120 10.90 19.50 -5.76
N ASP A 121 11.23 18.21 -5.80
CA ASP A 121 10.32 17.15 -6.23
C ASP A 121 9.58 16.49 -5.06
N TYR A 122 10.22 16.44 -3.89
CA TYR A 122 9.61 15.89 -2.70
C TYR A 122 10.09 16.59 -1.42
N VAL A 123 9.23 16.55 -0.40
CA VAL A 123 9.53 17.04 0.96
C VAL A 123 9.02 16.02 1.97
N PHE A 124 9.84 15.74 2.99
CA PHE A 124 9.49 14.81 4.06
C PHE A 124 9.31 15.55 5.37
N LEU A 125 8.05 15.67 5.81
CA LEU A 125 7.70 16.36 7.06
C LEU A 125 7.98 15.52 8.30
N GLY A 126 8.08 14.20 8.15
CA GLY A 126 8.26 13.27 9.27
C GLY A 126 7.00 13.12 10.12
N TYR A 127 7.20 12.77 11.40
CA TYR A 127 6.12 12.59 12.37
C TYR A 127 5.82 13.86 13.17
N LYS A 128 4.54 14.15 13.34
CA LYS A 128 4.06 15.19 14.25
C LYS A 128 3.02 14.64 15.21
N PRO A 129 3.21 14.76 16.54
CA PRO A 129 2.20 14.37 17.51
C PRO A 129 1.00 15.31 17.45
N GLY A 130 -0.18 14.79 17.77
CA GLY A 130 -1.40 15.60 17.94
C GLY A 130 -2.53 15.31 16.95
N MET A 131 -2.34 14.42 15.96
CA MET A 131 -3.37 13.83 15.10
C MET A 131 -4.42 14.84 14.59
N THR A 132 -5.56 14.99 15.27
CA THR A 132 -6.61 15.96 14.95
C THR A 132 -6.08 17.39 14.81
N ALA A 133 -5.23 17.84 15.74
CA ALA A 133 -4.66 19.18 15.69
C ALA A 133 -3.74 19.37 14.48
N VAL A 134 -2.99 18.33 14.10
CA VAL A 134 -2.13 18.34 12.92
C VAL A 134 -2.99 18.42 11.65
N MET A 135 -3.99 17.55 11.53
CA MET A 135 -4.85 17.51 10.35
C MET A 135 -5.67 18.79 10.18
N LEU A 136 -6.25 19.34 11.25
CA LEU A 136 -6.98 20.60 11.18
C LEU A 136 -6.03 21.78 10.93
N GLY A 137 -4.89 21.84 11.62
CA GLY A 137 -3.91 22.90 11.48
C GLY A 137 -3.34 23.00 10.06
N MET A 138 -3.07 21.86 9.40
CA MET A 138 -2.61 21.82 8.01
C MET A 138 -3.66 22.35 7.02
N GLY A 139 -4.95 22.30 7.38
CA GLY A 139 -6.01 22.93 6.60
C GLY A 139 -5.97 24.46 6.64
N GLU A 140 -5.37 25.05 7.66
CA GLU A 140 -5.14 26.50 7.77
C GLU A 140 -3.76 26.91 7.25
N SER A 141 -2.71 26.23 7.71
CA SER A 141 -1.31 26.47 7.36
C SER A 141 -0.44 25.24 7.64
N ILE A 142 0.05 24.58 6.59
CA ILE A 142 1.01 23.47 6.69
C ILE A 142 2.29 23.93 7.39
N ARG A 143 2.79 25.13 7.05
CA ARG A 143 3.97 25.74 7.67
C ARG A 143 3.77 26.13 9.13
N GLY A 144 2.54 26.46 9.51
CA GLY A 144 2.19 26.73 10.91
C GLY A 144 2.29 25.46 11.78
N VAL A 145 1.99 24.30 11.21
CA VAL A 145 2.09 23.00 11.89
C VAL A 145 3.52 22.44 11.82
N PHE A 146 4.17 22.60 10.67
CA PHE A 146 5.52 22.16 10.36
C PHE A 146 6.39 23.36 9.97
N PRO A 147 7.02 24.07 10.91
CA PRO A 147 7.95 25.15 10.58
C PRO A 147 9.21 24.63 9.86
N THR A 148 9.66 23.44 10.25
CA THR A 148 10.75 22.70 9.63
C THR A 148 10.28 21.32 9.23
N ASP A 149 10.97 20.73 8.26
CA ASP A 149 10.75 19.36 7.85
C ASP A 149 11.50 18.38 8.76
N TYR A 150 11.51 17.09 8.41
CA TYR A 150 12.18 16.05 9.18
C TYR A 150 13.69 16.30 9.34
N TYR A 151 14.34 16.90 8.34
CA TYR A 151 15.77 17.18 8.33
C TYR A 151 16.15 18.46 9.08
N GLY A 152 15.16 19.16 9.66
CA GLY A 152 15.36 20.45 10.30
C GLY A 152 15.49 21.61 9.31
N THR A 153 15.20 21.39 8.03
CA THR A 153 15.22 22.44 7.01
C THR A 153 13.94 23.28 7.14
N PRO A 154 14.04 24.62 7.25
CA PRO A 154 12.85 25.47 7.25
C PRO A 154 12.00 25.24 6.00
N LEU A 155 10.70 25.01 6.15
CA LEU A 155 9.84 24.77 4.97
C LEU A 155 9.86 25.95 4.00
N ASP A 156 10.01 27.17 4.53
CA ASP A 156 10.11 28.40 3.74
C ASP A 156 11.40 28.51 2.91
N SER A 157 12.41 27.65 3.09
CA SER A 157 13.58 27.62 2.21
C SER A 157 13.45 26.62 1.07
N LEU A 158 12.45 25.73 1.11
CA LEU A 158 12.26 24.67 0.12
C LEU A 158 11.46 25.19 -1.09
N GLU A 159 11.99 25.01 -2.30
CA GLU A 159 11.39 25.45 -3.57
C GLU A 159 9.97 24.89 -3.74
N MET A 160 9.78 23.62 -3.43
CA MET A 160 8.49 22.92 -3.50
C MET A 160 7.41 23.55 -2.62
N MET A 161 7.77 24.07 -1.44
CA MET A 161 6.82 24.54 -0.42
C MET A 161 6.40 26.01 -0.60
N GLN A 162 7.09 26.77 -1.45
CA GLN A 162 6.76 28.18 -1.71
C GLN A 162 5.27 28.41 -2.07
N PRO A 163 4.70 27.71 -3.07
CA PRO A 163 3.30 27.90 -3.44
C PRO A 163 2.31 27.19 -2.51
N ILE A 164 2.78 26.42 -1.52
CA ILE A 164 1.93 25.55 -0.70
C ILE A 164 1.64 26.25 0.63
N ARG A 165 0.37 26.58 0.88
CA ARG A 165 -0.08 27.10 2.17
C ARG A 165 -0.82 26.05 2.97
N ASN A 166 -1.82 25.40 2.36
CA ASN A 166 -2.70 24.45 3.05
C ASN A 166 -3.28 23.42 2.07
N TYR A 167 -4.29 22.66 2.49
CA TYR A 167 -4.91 21.62 1.67
C TYR A 167 -5.47 22.07 0.32
N ARG A 168 -5.79 23.37 0.13
CA ARG A 168 -6.23 23.87 -1.19
C ARG A 168 -5.14 23.76 -2.25
N ASP A 169 -3.88 23.75 -1.82
CA ASP A 169 -2.69 23.65 -2.67
C ASP A 169 -2.18 22.21 -2.77
N ILE A 170 -2.88 21.23 -2.17
CA ILE A 170 -2.58 19.80 -2.24
C ILE A 170 -3.59 19.12 -3.17
N ALA A 171 -3.13 18.20 -4.02
CA ALA A 171 -3.99 17.54 -5.00
C ALA A 171 -4.97 16.56 -4.33
N MET A 172 -4.42 15.72 -3.47
CA MET A 172 -5.14 14.73 -2.66
C MET A 172 -4.22 14.19 -1.56
N CYS A 173 -4.79 13.51 -0.57
CA CYS A 173 -4.06 12.73 0.42
C CYS A 173 -4.27 11.23 0.16
N VAL A 174 -3.21 10.44 0.22
CA VAL A 174 -3.28 8.97 0.29
C VAL A 174 -2.82 8.55 1.68
N SER A 175 -3.74 8.04 2.48
CA SER A 175 -3.44 7.48 3.80
C SER A 175 -3.16 5.99 3.68
N LEU A 176 -1.93 5.58 3.99
CA LEU A 176 -1.55 4.19 4.12
C LEU A 176 -1.56 3.85 5.61
N SER A 177 -2.58 3.13 6.09
CA SER A 177 -2.80 2.95 7.53
C SER A 177 -3.06 1.50 7.91
N ALA A 178 -2.40 1.05 8.98
CA ALA A 178 -2.62 -0.27 9.57
C ALA A 178 -3.70 -0.30 10.67
N GLY A 179 -4.23 0.86 11.06
CA GLY A 179 -5.22 0.98 12.10
C GLY A 179 -5.59 2.43 12.36
N THR A 180 -5.91 2.74 13.61
CA THR A 180 -6.30 4.08 14.07
C THR A 180 -5.17 4.73 14.87
N PRO A 181 -4.79 5.98 14.57
CA PRO A 181 -5.39 6.83 13.55
C PRO A 181 -4.94 6.47 12.12
N GLY A 182 -5.81 6.72 11.14
CA GLY A 182 -5.59 6.37 9.76
C GLY A 182 -6.56 7.07 8.83
N TYR A 183 -7.11 6.33 7.86
CA TYR A 183 -7.95 6.92 6.82
C TYR A 183 -9.23 7.59 7.37
N LEU A 184 -9.81 7.12 8.47
CA LEU A 184 -11.02 7.69 9.06
C LEU A 184 -10.81 9.11 9.58
N GLU A 185 -9.68 9.38 10.24
CA GLU A 185 -9.31 10.71 10.70
C GLU A 185 -9.04 11.65 9.53
N TRP A 186 -8.39 11.16 8.47
CA TRP A 186 -8.17 11.94 7.25
C TRP A 186 -9.49 12.32 6.56
N ILE A 187 -10.44 11.37 6.46
CA ILE A 187 -11.80 11.65 5.96
C ILE A 187 -12.47 12.71 6.85
N SER A 188 -12.39 12.57 8.17
CA SER A 188 -13.13 13.41 9.11
C SER A 188 -12.59 14.84 9.19
N TYR A 189 -11.27 14.99 9.26
CA TYR A 189 -10.63 16.27 9.56
C TYR A 189 -10.05 16.98 8.34
N ALA A 190 -9.61 16.28 7.30
CA ALA A 190 -9.15 16.89 6.06
C ALA A 190 -10.23 16.86 4.98
N GLY A 191 -10.88 15.71 4.78
CA GLY A 191 -11.92 15.51 3.79
C GLY A 191 -13.18 16.33 4.07
N ALA A 192 -13.88 16.04 5.16
CA ALA A 192 -15.17 16.65 5.47
C ALA A 192 -15.06 18.15 5.79
N ARG A 193 -13.96 18.58 6.42
CA ARG A 193 -13.77 19.98 6.82
C ARG A 193 -13.23 20.87 5.70
N TYR A 194 -12.28 20.38 4.90
CA TYR A 194 -11.55 21.19 3.90
C TYR A 194 -11.77 20.74 2.46
N GLY A 195 -12.52 19.66 2.23
CA GLY A 195 -12.79 19.12 0.89
C GLY A 195 -11.60 18.42 0.25
N LEU A 196 -10.56 18.06 1.02
CA LEU A 196 -9.41 17.35 0.48
C LEU A 196 -9.83 15.96 0.02
N LYS A 197 -9.53 15.60 -1.23
CA LYS A 197 -9.79 14.26 -1.77
C LYS A 197 -8.89 13.25 -1.06
N ILE A 198 -9.47 12.17 -0.52
CA ILE A 198 -8.75 11.14 0.24
C ILE A 198 -8.77 9.81 -0.53
N GLY A 199 -7.61 9.21 -0.74
CA GLY A 199 -7.44 7.81 -1.11
C GLY A 199 -6.83 7.02 0.05
N THR A 200 -6.91 5.69 0.03
CA THR A 200 -6.30 4.90 1.10
C THR A 200 -5.70 3.58 0.63
N GLY A 201 -4.72 3.10 1.39
CA GLY A 201 -4.30 1.70 1.43
C GLY A 201 -4.36 1.20 2.86
N VAL A 202 -4.95 0.03 3.06
CA VAL A 202 -5.14 -0.58 4.39
C VAL A 202 -4.73 -2.05 4.37
N THR A 203 -4.49 -2.62 5.54
CA THR A 203 -4.26 -4.06 5.67
C THR A 203 -5.49 -4.86 5.22
N ALA A 204 -5.31 -6.11 4.81
CA ALA A 204 -6.41 -6.94 4.32
C ALA A 204 -7.55 -7.08 5.34
N VAL A 205 -7.23 -7.09 6.65
CA VAL A 205 -8.21 -7.19 7.74
C VAL A 205 -9.08 -5.94 7.88
N SER A 206 -8.57 -4.77 7.51
CA SER A 206 -9.30 -3.49 7.58
C SER A 206 -10.01 -3.10 6.29
N ALA A 207 -9.84 -3.89 5.22
CA ALA A 207 -10.43 -3.58 3.92
C ALA A 207 -11.97 -3.57 3.94
N ALA A 208 -12.58 -4.50 4.70
CA ALA A 208 -14.03 -4.60 4.84
C ALA A 208 -14.66 -3.28 5.34
N ASP A 209 -14.01 -2.64 6.32
CA ASP A 209 -14.47 -1.39 6.94
C ASP A 209 -14.30 -0.17 6.02
N ALA A 210 -13.38 -0.23 5.06
CA ALA A 210 -13.11 0.87 4.14
C ALA A 210 -14.07 0.93 2.93
N TYR A 211 -14.64 -0.21 2.51
CA TYR A 211 -15.52 -0.26 1.33
C TYR A 211 -16.73 0.69 1.38
N PRO A 212 -17.46 0.84 2.50
CA PRO A 212 -18.58 1.79 2.59
C PRO A 212 -18.16 3.22 2.23
N TYR A 213 -16.96 3.64 2.62
CA TYR A 213 -16.45 4.99 2.33
C TYR A 213 -16.06 5.19 0.85
N VAL A 214 -15.67 4.11 0.16
CA VAL A 214 -15.47 4.15 -1.30
C VAL A 214 -16.82 4.23 -2.03
N GLN A 215 -17.85 3.56 -1.51
CA GLN A 215 -19.19 3.58 -2.08
C GLN A 215 -19.87 4.94 -1.92
N THR A 216 -19.68 5.62 -0.77
CA THR A 216 -20.20 6.97 -0.54
C THR A 216 -19.38 8.06 -1.22
N GLY A 217 -18.22 7.72 -1.80
CA GLY A 217 -17.30 8.68 -2.45
C GLY A 217 -16.44 9.49 -1.48
N GLN A 218 -16.51 9.20 -0.17
CA GLN A 218 -15.61 9.80 0.84
C GLN A 218 -14.16 9.36 0.63
N LEU A 219 -13.96 8.14 0.12
CA LEU A 219 -12.69 7.65 -0.40
C LEU A 219 -12.75 7.57 -1.93
N CYS A 220 -11.77 8.17 -2.60
CA CYS A 220 -11.68 8.12 -4.05
C CYS A 220 -11.10 6.81 -4.60
N GLY A 221 -10.65 5.91 -3.74
CA GLY A 221 -10.18 4.58 -4.08
C GLY A 221 -9.46 3.92 -2.90
N LEU A 222 -9.20 2.61 -3.03
CA LEU A 222 -8.76 1.75 -1.93
C LEU A 222 -7.79 0.67 -2.45
N LEU A 223 -6.67 0.51 -1.74
CA LEU A 223 -5.79 -0.65 -1.85
C LEU A 223 -6.01 -1.57 -0.64
N ALA A 224 -6.43 -2.81 -0.88
CA ALA A 224 -6.75 -3.77 0.16
C ALA A 224 -5.63 -4.82 0.32
N GLY A 225 -4.80 -4.62 1.33
CA GLY A 225 -3.70 -5.50 1.70
C GLY A 225 -2.70 -5.79 0.58
N LEU A 226 -1.97 -6.89 0.72
CA LEU A 226 -0.97 -7.30 -0.28
C LEU A 226 -1.56 -7.43 -1.70
N LYS A 227 -2.82 -7.88 -1.81
CA LYS A 227 -3.53 -7.99 -3.08
C LYS A 227 -3.66 -6.62 -3.76
N GLY A 228 -4.17 -5.61 -3.06
CA GLY A 228 -4.28 -4.24 -3.59
C GLY A 228 -2.92 -3.63 -3.97
N ALA A 229 -1.87 -3.95 -3.21
CA ALA A 229 -0.51 -3.55 -3.57
C ALA A 229 -0.06 -4.18 -4.90
N SER A 230 -0.29 -5.48 -5.10
CA SER A 230 0.08 -6.19 -6.33
C SER A 230 -0.70 -5.70 -7.57
N GLU A 231 -1.96 -5.31 -7.37
CA GLU A 231 -2.80 -4.72 -8.41
C GLU A 231 -2.24 -3.38 -8.85
N TYR A 232 -1.87 -2.53 -7.87
CA TYR A 232 -1.30 -1.22 -8.15
C TYR A 232 0.09 -1.31 -8.80
N GLU A 233 0.97 -2.21 -8.34
CA GLU A 233 2.25 -2.51 -9.00
C GLU A 233 2.04 -2.92 -10.47
N THR A 234 1.04 -3.77 -10.72
CA THR A 234 0.68 -4.22 -12.06
C THR A 234 0.19 -3.05 -12.93
N LEU A 235 -0.61 -2.12 -12.38
CA LEU A 235 -1.06 -0.93 -13.10
C LEU A 235 0.10 0.01 -13.43
N VAL A 236 1.01 0.24 -12.48
CA VAL A 236 2.21 1.06 -12.66
C VAL A 236 3.09 0.51 -13.78
N GLU A 237 3.27 -0.81 -13.84
CA GLU A 237 4.02 -1.46 -14.92
C GLU A 237 3.28 -1.39 -16.27
N ARG A 238 1.97 -1.70 -16.29
CA ARG A 238 1.15 -1.69 -17.52
C ARG A 238 1.14 -0.31 -18.20
N HIS A 239 1.19 0.77 -17.41
CA HIS A 239 1.26 2.15 -17.93
C HIS A 239 2.69 2.63 -18.22
N GLY A 240 3.70 1.78 -18.03
CA GLY A 240 5.10 2.10 -18.30
C GLY A 240 5.76 3.04 -17.30
N TYR A 241 5.15 3.26 -16.12
CA TYR A 241 5.70 4.14 -15.09
C TYR A 241 6.86 3.51 -14.32
N SER A 242 6.88 2.19 -14.19
CA SER A 242 8.01 1.49 -13.58
C SER A 242 8.16 0.08 -14.14
N LYS A 243 9.41 -0.38 -14.25
CA LYS A 243 9.76 -1.80 -14.44
C LYS A 243 10.54 -2.34 -13.24
N ALA A 244 10.52 -1.59 -12.12
CA ALA A 244 11.18 -2.01 -10.90
C ALA A 244 10.56 -3.32 -10.38
N PHE A 245 11.31 -3.98 -9.50
CA PHE A 245 10.84 -5.18 -8.85
C PHE A 245 9.49 -4.97 -8.14
N LYS A 246 8.59 -5.95 -8.31
CA LYS A 246 7.20 -5.96 -7.82
C LYS A 246 7.05 -6.90 -6.62
N PRO A 247 7.48 -6.49 -5.40
CA PRO A 247 7.45 -7.35 -4.22
C PRO A 247 6.04 -7.81 -3.85
N ALA A 248 4.99 -7.01 -4.10
CA ALA A 248 3.63 -7.47 -3.82
C ALA A 248 3.16 -8.53 -4.81
N CYS A 249 3.44 -8.40 -6.11
CA CYS A 249 3.19 -9.47 -7.08
C CYS A 249 3.91 -10.77 -6.70
N GLN A 250 5.17 -10.69 -6.27
CA GLN A 250 5.92 -11.86 -5.79
C GLN A 250 5.25 -12.48 -4.55
N GLY A 251 4.87 -11.67 -3.57
CA GLY A 251 4.17 -12.16 -2.38
C GLY A 251 2.84 -12.83 -2.72
N MET A 252 2.11 -12.29 -3.70
CA MET A 252 0.88 -12.90 -4.22
C MET A 252 1.12 -14.22 -4.95
N ASP A 253 2.21 -14.37 -5.70
CA ASP A 253 2.58 -15.65 -6.31
C ASP A 253 2.80 -16.72 -5.23
N SER A 254 3.54 -16.36 -4.17
CA SER A 254 3.79 -17.24 -3.01
C SER A 254 2.49 -17.66 -2.32
N GLN A 255 1.62 -16.70 -1.98
CA GLN A 255 0.33 -17.00 -1.34
C GLN A 255 -0.59 -17.84 -2.23
N SER A 256 -0.65 -17.54 -3.52
CA SER A 256 -1.50 -18.26 -4.47
C SER A 256 -1.06 -19.71 -4.63
N LEU A 257 0.25 -19.96 -4.74
CA LEU A 257 0.78 -21.31 -4.85
C LEU A 257 0.59 -22.10 -3.55
N ALA A 258 0.81 -21.47 -2.39
CA ALA A 258 0.54 -22.07 -1.09
C ALA A 258 -0.94 -22.47 -0.94
N HIS A 259 -1.88 -21.59 -1.31
CA HIS A 259 -3.31 -21.90 -1.29
C HIS A 259 -3.66 -23.01 -2.27
N LEU A 260 -3.08 -23.04 -3.48
CA LEU A 260 -3.30 -24.11 -4.44
C LEU A 260 -2.86 -25.47 -3.89
N VAL A 261 -1.68 -25.54 -3.28
CA VAL A 261 -1.17 -26.75 -2.63
C VAL A 261 -2.08 -27.20 -1.49
N MET A 262 -2.52 -26.27 -0.64
CA MET A 262 -3.47 -26.58 0.44
C MET A 262 -4.81 -27.10 -0.10
N MET A 263 -5.35 -26.51 -1.16
CA MET A 263 -6.58 -26.99 -1.81
C MET A 263 -6.40 -28.42 -2.36
N ILE A 264 -5.26 -28.71 -3.00
CA ILE A 264 -4.95 -30.07 -3.48
C ILE A 264 -4.92 -31.06 -2.31
N PHE A 265 -4.27 -30.72 -1.19
CA PHE A 265 -4.24 -31.61 -0.03
C PHE A 265 -5.62 -31.83 0.60
N ILE A 266 -6.46 -30.79 0.66
CA ILE A 266 -7.84 -30.92 1.14
C ILE A 266 -8.64 -31.86 0.23
N VAL A 267 -8.53 -31.71 -1.09
CA VAL A 267 -9.21 -32.59 -2.06
C VAL A 267 -8.72 -34.03 -1.94
N LEU A 268 -7.41 -34.25 -1.88
CA LEU A 268 -6.82 -35.59 -1.70
C LEU A 268 -7.25 -36.24 -0.38
N GLY A 269 -7.29 -35.46 0.71
CA GLY A 269 -7.77 -35.92 2.01
C GLY A 269 -9.25 -36.32 1.97
N ASN A 270 -10.09 -35.51 1.33
CA ASN A 270 -11.52 -35.83 1.14
C ASN A 270 -11.72 -37.08 0.29
N ILE A 271 -10.98 -37.23 -0.82
CA ILE A 271 -11.01 -38.45 -1.66
C ILE A 271 -10.62 -39.67 -0.83
N GLY A 272 -9.51 -39.59 -0.09
CA GLY A 272 -9.05 -40.66 0.80
C GLY A 272 -10.11 -41.05 1.84
N TYR A 273 -10.76 -40.06 2.46
CA TYR A 273 -11.85 -40.27 3.41
C TYR A 273 -13.04 -41.01 2.77
N PHE A 274 -13.54 -40.57 1.61
CA PHE A 274 -14.70 -41.20 0.96
C PHE A 274 -14.40 -42.61 0.45
N LEU A 275 -13.18 -42.85 -0.06
CA LEU A 275 -12.75 -44.19 -0.49
C LEU A 275 -12.66 -45.18 0.67
N THR A 276 -12.25 -44.70 1.85
CA THR A 276 -12.12 -45.54 3.07
C THR A 276 -13.48 -45.72 3.76
N ARG A 277 -14.37 -44.72 3.69
CA ARG A 277 -15.73 -44.80 4.24
C ARG A 277 -16.63 -45.76 3.45
N ARG A 278 -16.53 -45.82 2.11
CA ARG A 278 -17.28 -46.81 1.30
C ARG A 278 -16.88 -48.27 1.54
N GLN A 279 -15.77 -48.49 2.25
CA GLN A 279 -15.27 -49.81 2.60
C GLN A 279 -15.68 -50.27 4.00
N ARG A 280 -16.29 -49.38 4.81
CA ARG A 280 -16.99 -49.71 6.05
C ARG A 280 -18.49 -49.81 5.81
#